data_AF-A0A1M5Y0Z3-F1
#
_entry.id   AF-A0A1M5Y0Z3-F1
#
_cell.length_a   1.000
_cell.length_b   1.000
_cell.length_c   1.000
_cell.angle_alpha   90.00
_cell.angle_beta   90.00
_cell.angle_gamma   90.00
#
_symmetry.space_group_name_H-M   'P 1'
#
loop_
_entity.id
_entity.type
_entity.pdbx_description
1 polymer ?
#
loop_
_entity_poly.entity_id
_entity_poly.type
_entity_poly.pdbx_seq_one_letter_code
_entity_poly.pdbx_strand_id
1 'polypeptide(L)'
;MENSNKLIRFDWFIKKMLRDKSNFNVLEGLLTALLKKDIVILNILESEGNQTSETNKFNRVDILVEDENKEKIIVEIQNERESDYLERV
;
A
#
# COMPACT_ATOMS: atom_id res chain seq x y z
N MET A 1 -7.99 -19.67 -26.86
CA MET A 1 -8.10 -19.83 -25.39
C MET A 1 -7.55 -18.56 -24.79
N GLU A 2 -8.40 -17.74 -24.17
CA GLU A 2 -7.99 -16.48 -23.56
C GLU A 2 -6.87 -16.75 -22.53
N ASN A 3 -5.69 -16.17 -22.75
CA ASN A 3 -4.74 -15.97 -21.68
C ASN A 3 -5.39 -14.92 -20.75
N SER A 4 -6.18 -15.38 -19.80
CA SER A 4 -6.62 -14.53 -18.68
C SER A 4 -5.36 -14.10 -17.94
N ASN A 5 -4.82 -12.94 -18.31
CA ASN A 5 -3.68 -12.34 -17.65
C ASN A 5 -3.99 -12.31 -16.15
N LYS A 6 -3.22 -13.07 -15.37
CA LYS A 6 -3.31 -13.06 -13.90
C LYS A 6 -2.76 -11.71 -13.43
N LEU A 7 -3.62 -10.71 -13.42
CA LEU A 7 -3.29 -9.39 -12.89
C LEU A 7 -3.41 -9.44 -11.37
N ILE A 8 -2.36 -9.00 -10.69
CA ILE A 8 -2.37 -8.81 -9.24
C ILE A 8 -2.55 -7.32 -9.01
N ARG A 9 -3.61 -6.96 -8.27
CA ARG A 9 -3.81 -5.57 -7.85
C ARG A 9 -2.72 -5.17 -6.86
N PHE A 10 -2.18 -3.97 -7.04
CA PHE A 10 -1.07 -3.47 -6.23
C PHE A 10 -1.41 -3.38 -4.74
N ASP A 11 -2.61 -2.92 -4.38
CA ASP A 11 -3.08 -2.88 -2.97
C ASP A 11 -3.19 -4.27 -2.34
N TRP A 12 -3.64 -5.25 -3.11
CA TRP A 12 -3.69 -6.65 -2.65
C TRP A 12 -2.27 -7.20 -2.46
N PHE A 13 -1.37 -6.91 -3.39
CA PHE A 13 0.05 -7.28 -3.29
C PHE A 13 0.68 -6.65 -2.04
N ILE A 14 0.48 -5.35 -1.80
CA ILE A 14 0.98 -4.65 -0.62
C ILE A 14 0.45 -5.27 0.67
N LYS A 15 -0.86 -5.51 0.79
CA LYS A 15 -1.45 -6.20 1.96
C LYS A 15 -0.87 -7.60 2.19
N LYS A 16 -0.38 -8.27 1.14
CA LYS A 16 0.28 -9.58 1.24
C LYS A 16 1.76 -9.44 1.62
N MET A 17 2.49 -8.52 0.98
CA MET A 17 3.90 -8.23 1.26
C MET A 17 4.10 -7.76 2.70
N LEU A 18 3.22 -6.88 3.19
CA LEU A 18 3.26 -6.34 4.54
C LEU A 18 3.05 -7.39 5.65
N ARG A 19 2.60 -8.61 5.32
CA ARG A 19 2.45 -9.69 6.31
C ARG A 19 3.77 -10.37 6.65
N ASP A 20 4.78 -10.22 5.82
CA ASP A 20 6.09 -10.84 6.00
C ASP A 20 7.17 -9.75 5.98
N LYS A 21 7.91 -9.60 7.08
CA LYS A 21 8.97 -8.58 7.20
C LYS A 21 10.08 -8.74 6.17
N SER A 22 10.32 -9.95 5.65
CA SER A 22 11.33 -10.16 4.60
C SER A 22 10.98 -9.48 3.27
N ASN A 23 9.70 -9.15 3.08
CA ASN A 23 9.16 -8.51 1.88
C ASN A 23 9.10 -6.98 1.97
N PHE A 24 9.55 -6.38 3.08
CA PHE A 24 9.50 -4.91 3.28
C PHE A 24 10.47 -4.19 2.35
N ASN A 25 11.58 -4.82 2.01
CA ASN A 25 12.60 -4.30 1.08
C ASN A 25 12.01 -3.85 -0.27
N VAL A 26 11.02 -4.57 -0.81
CA VAL A 26 10.36 -4.21 -2.07
C VAL A 26 9.58 -2.91 -1.92
N LEU A 27 8.92 -2.73 -0.77
CA LEU A 27 8.13 -1.54 -0.49
C LEU A 27 9.01 -0.34 -0.14
N GLU A 28 10.06 -0.54 0.64
CA GLU A 28 11.10 0.47 0.89
C GLU A 28 11.72 0.96 -0.42
N GLY A 29 12.09 0.05 -1.33
CA GLY A 29 12.61 0.38 -2.65
C GLY A 29 11.62 1.17 -3.51
N LEU A 30 10.33 0.80 -3.47
CA LEU A 30 9.28 1.54 -4.18
C LEU A 30 9.11 2.96 -3.62
N LEU A 31 8.99 3.10 -2.29
CA LEU A 31 8.83 4.40 -1.64
C LEU A 31 10.05 5.29 -1.86
N THR A 32 11.24 4.69 -1.83
CA THR A 32 12.50 5.37 -2.17
C THR A 32 12.48 5.89 -3.60
N ALA A 33 12.03 5.06 -4.55
CA ALA A 33 11.93 5.46 -5.95
C ALA A 33 10.91 6.59 -6.19
N LEU A 34 9.81 6.61 -5.44
CA LEU A 34 8.74 7.61 -5.55
C LEU A 34 9.10 8.92 -4.85
N LEU A 35 9.58 8.86 -3.61
CA LEU A 35 9.84 10.03 -2.77
C LEU A 35 11.23 10.63 -2.98
N LYS A 36 12.13 9.93 -3.69
CA LYS A 36 13.53 10.34 -3.89
C LYS A 36 14.28 10.57 -2.57
N LYS A 37 13.93 9.79 -1.55
CA LYS A 37 14.50 9.75 -0.20
C LYS A 37 14.86 8.30 0.13
N ASP A 38 15.83 8.04 0.98
CA ASP A 38 16.12 6.69 1.44
C ASP A 38 15.11 6.30 2.52
N ILE A 39 14.15 5.45 2.18
CA ILE A 39 13.00 5.15 3.04
C ILE A 39 13.16 3.79 3.71
N VAL A 40 13.04 3.78 5.05
CA VAL A 40 13.01 2.57 5.88
C VAL A 40 11.64 2.43 6.55
N ILE A 41 11.03 1.26 6.48
CA ILE A 41 9.74 0.99 7.14
C ILE A 41 10.00 0.71 8.62
N LEU A 42 9.42 1.54 9.49
CA LEU A 42 9.52 1.37 10.94
C LEU A 42 8.42 0.44 11.48
N ASN A 43 7.18 0.68 11.06
CA ASN A 43 6.04 -0.10 11.55
C ASN A 43 4.86 -0.03 10.59
N ILE A 44 4.03 -1.07 10.59
CA ILE A 44 2.69 -1.02 9.99
C ILE A 44 1.76 -0.62 11.11
N LEU A 45 1.05 0.49 10.94
CA LEU A 45 0.23 1.07 12.01
C LEU A 45 -1.09 0.33 12.13
N GLU A 46 -1.92 0.33 11.08
CA GLU A 46 -3.10 -0.51 10.99
C GLU A 46 -3.46 -0.80 9.53
N SER A 47 -4.01 -1.99 9.28
CA SER A 47 -4.77 -2.29 8.08
C SER A 47 -6.17 -2.65 8.57
N GLU A 48 -7.20 -1.87 8.28
CA GLU A 48 -8.54 -2.17 8.80
C GLU A 48 -8.91 -3.65 8.55
N GLY A 49 -9.28 -4.31 9.65
CA GLY A 49 -9.71 -5.68 9.72
C GLY A 49 -11.18 -5.84 9.30
N ASN A 50 -11.47 -6.95 8.63
CA ASN A 50 -12.79 -7.56 8.45
C ASN A 50 -14.02 -6.64 8.62
N GLN A 51 -14.26 -5.71 7.68
CA GLN A 51 -15.62 -5.17 7.52
C GLN A 51 -16.51 -6.22 6.84
N THR A 52 -17.68 -6.44 7.46
CA THR A 52 -18.67 -7.51 7.25
C THR A 52 -19.49 -7.41 5.96
N SER A 53 -19.11 -6.55 5.01
CA SER A 53 -19.82 -6.38 3.74
C SER A 53 -18.84 -6.42 2.55
N GLU A 54 -19.04 -7.38 1.64
CA GLU A 54 -18.18 -7.63 0.47
C GLU A 54 -18.10 -6.43 -0.49
N THR A 55 -19.05 -5.50 -0.42
CA THR A 55 -19.25 -4.42 -1.38
C THR A 55 -18.67 -3.07 -0.97
N ASN A 56 -17.97 -2.94 0.18
CA ASN A 56 -17.42 -1.66 0.64
C ASN A 56 -15.98 -1.74 1.19
N LYS A 57 -15.26 -2.82 0.89
CA LYS A 57 -13.86 -2.99 1.33
C LYS A 57 -12.92 -2.07 0.58
N PHE A 58 -12.75 -0.84 1.08
CA PHE A 58 -11.60 -0.02 0.74
C PHE A 58 -10.35 -0.70 1.30
N ASN A 59 -9.36 -0.92 0.45
CA ASN A 59 -8.07 -1.46 0.90
C ASN A 59 -7.19 -0.28 1.31
N ARG A 60 -7.24 0.06 2.61
CA ARG A 60 -6.34 1.03 3.25
C ARG A 60 -5.25 0.33 4.06
N VAL A 61 -4.03 0.85 3.97
CA VAL A 61 -2.90 0.44 4.81
C VAL A 61 -2.09 1.67 5.18
N ASP A 62 -1.87 1.86 6.49
CA ASP A 62 -1.06 2.95 7.01
C ASP A 62 0.30 2.43 7.49
N ILE A 63 1.36 3.08 7.04
CA ILE A 63 2.75 2.67 7.26
C ILE A 63 3.53 3.84 7.83
N LEU A 64 4.21 3.61 8.94
CA LEU A 64 5.19 4.54 9.48
C LEU A 64 6.56 4.23 8.87
N VAL A 65 7.14 5.23 8.23
CA VAL A 65 8.48 5.15 7.64
C VAL A 65 9.38 6.26 8.17
N GLU A 66 10.68 6.09 8.00
CA GLU A 66 11.72 7.05 8.35
C GLU A 66 12.62 7.29 7.14
N ASP A 67 13.06 8.54 6.95
CA ASP A 67 14.01 8.90 5.90
C ASP A 67 15.48 8.99 6.39
N GLU A 68 16.40 9.35 5.50
CA GLU A 68 17.82 9.52 5.83
C GLU A 68 18.11 10.56 6.91
N ASN A 69 17.20 11.53 7.12
CA ASN A 69 17.32 12.61 8.09
C ASN A 69 16.64 12.30 9.42
N LYS A 70 16.15 11.06 9.62
CA LYS A 70 15.33 10.68 10.78
C LYS A 70 13.99 11.39 10.85
N GLU A 71 13.51 11.91 9.72
CA GLU A 71 12.15 12.43 9.62
C GLU A 71 11.17 11.26 9.54
N LYS A 72 10.15 11.27 10.40
CA LYS A 72 9.09 10.26 10.40
C LYS A 72 7.98 10.68 9.45
N ILE A 73 7.63 9.80 8.54
CA ILE A 73 6.62 10.02 7.50
C ILE A 73 5.55 8.94 7.66
N ILE A 74 4.28 9.34 7.61
CA ILE A 74 3.16 8.40 7.52
C ILE A 74 2.79 8.29 6.05
N VAL A 75 2.82 7.07 5.52
CA VAL A 75 2.40 6.74 4.15
C VAL A 75 1.10 5.96 4.24
N GLU A 76 0.05 6.51 3.63
CA GLU A 76 -1.26 5.89 3.50
C GLU A 76 -1.43 5.38 2.07
N ILE A 77 -1.71 4.08 1.92
CA ILE A 77 -2.02 3.47 0.64
C ILE A 77 -3.51 3.15 0.64
N GLN A 78 -4.27 3.87 -0.17
CA GLN A 78 -5.71 3.68 -0.35
C GLN A 78 -5.99 3.28 -1.80
N ASN A 79 -6.90 2.32 -1.99
CA ASN A 79 -7.45 2.00 -3.30
C ASN A 79 -8.93 2.39 -3.34
N GLU A 80 -9.23 3.48 -4.06
CA GLU A 80 -10.59 3.94 -4.39
C GLU A 80 -11.04 3.34 -5.73
N ARG A 81 -12.34 3.21 -5.98
CA ARG A 81 -12.81 2.74 -7.29
C ARG A 81 -12.60 3.85 -8.31
N GLU A 82 -12.40 3.46 -9.57
CA GLU A 82 -12.18 4.39 -10.69
C GLU A 82 -13.35 5.40 -10.86
N SER A 83 -14.57 5.04 -10.44
CA SER A 83 -15.72 5.94 -10.33
C SER A 83 -15.47 7.14 -9.42
N ASP A 84 -14.78 6.92 -8.30
CA ASP A 84 -14.56 7.94 -7.27
C ASP A 84 -13.49 8.95 -7.72
N TYR A 85 -12.57 8.54 -8.61
CA TYR A 85 -11.61 9.44 -9.26
C TYR A 85 -12.29 10.40 -10.24
N LEU A 86 -13.31 9.93 -10.98
CA LEU A 86 -14.06 10.76 -11.94
C LEU A 86 -15.02 11.74 -11.26
N GLU A 87 -15.48 11.45 -10.04
CA GLU A 87 -16.35 12.35 -9.27
C GLU A 87 -15.60 13.48 -8.54
N ARG A 88 -14.26 13.50 -8.54
CA ARG A 88 -13.45 14.57 -7.94
C ARG A 88 -13.17 15.76 -8.88
N VAL A 89 -13.80 15.85 -10.05
CA VAL A 89 -13.65 16.96 -11.02
C VAL A 89 -14.79 17.95 -10.95
#